data_AF-A0A0Q1AKZ1-F1
#
_entry.id   AF-A0A0Q1AKZ1-F1
#
_cell.length_a   1.000
_cell.length_b   1.000
_cell.length_c   1.000
_cell.angle_alpha   90.00
_cell.angle_beta   90.00
_cell.angle_gamma   90.00
#
_symmetry.space_group_name_H-M   'P 1'
#
loop_
_entity.id
_entity.type
_entity.pdbx_description
1 polymer ?
#
loop_
_entity_poly.entity_id
_entity_poly.type
_entity_poly.pdbx_seq_one_letter_code
_entity_poly.pdbx_strand_id
1 'polypeptide(L)'
;MAKRNKWIYTTKTHLTMYALLLIFTPFLMLRNYLQSAIGKLSRLSYFILDIEIPYILTIFVIALVIIIIKNFRKIRRHHILGGLAAVLLIYLAQLFADYYFDHRFYDLQHNWHYFAYGIYSFIAYRFFKSQDKPIARIILFIFISAWALSTFDEGIQVFISGRIFDISDIAKDAWGSIIGMIFLFVGIFPQELKQFKFRLTHHRIKDYLHNPKTLLFWELIFTFILILVSSVLADMSYWYYVVTITFMSFLLIFLLFHFSRNRYFRFALLLLIGIILILHSINFLKNRNDYIVGNKYGLVVYKGIPIPFFDVMIFPDNTFRLVDKKHSFNARDLATIYNKVDDILLIGSGHEGLGGKGFPEDFPVQFVFNHIKNKALQIIILPTPEACREFNRLKEEGKNVLFIIHNTC
;
A
#
# COMPACT_ATOMS: atom_id res chain seq x y z
N MET A 1 -14.49 -35.57 -37.94
CA MET A 1 -14.24 -34.20 -37.42
C MET A 1 -13.64 -34.30 -36.03
N ALA A 2 -12.42 -33.80 -35.87
CA ALA A 2 -11.51 -34.18 -34.79
C ALA A 2 -11.98 -33.73 -33.39
N LYS A 3 -11.93 -34.64 -32.41
CA LYS A 3 -11.84 -34.35 -30.96
C LYS A 3 -10.54 -33.61 -30.59
N ARG A 4 -10.01 -32.75 -31.47
CA ARG A 4 -8.73 -32.05 -31.26
C ARG A 4 -8.94 -30.88 -30.30
N ASN A 5 -8.23 -30.95 -29.18
CA ASN A 5 -7.90 -29.86 -28.26
C ASN A 5 -9.02 -29.25 -27.41
N LYS A 6 -10.03 -30.02 -26.98
CA LYS A 6 -11.00 -29.55 -25.96
C LYS A 6 -10.34 -29.17 -24.61
N TRP A 7 -9.15 -29.70 -24.32
CA TRP A 7 -8.45 -29.46 -23.04
C TRP A 7 -7.95 -28.02 -22.90
N ILE A 8 -7.54 -27.36 -24.01
CA ILE A 8 -6.99 -25.99 -24.00
C ILE A 8 -8.03 -24.99 -23.50
N TYR A 9 -9.30 -25.21 -23.83
CA TYR A 9 -10.42 -24.33 -23.47
C TYR A 9 -11.01 -24.61 -22.08
N THR A 10 -10.38 -25.48 -21.27
CA THR A 10 -10.87 -25.76 -19.92
C THR A 10 -10.52 -24.60 -18.98
N THR A 11 -11.42 -24.32 -18.03
CA THR A 11 -11.20 -23.29 -16.99
C THR A 11 -9.96 -23.58 -16.16
N LYS A 12 -9.63 -24.87 -15.95
CA LYS A 12 -8.40 -25.32 -15.29
C LYS A 12 -7.16 -24.86 -16.04
N THR A 13 -7.09 -25.15 -17.35
CA THR A 13 -5.95 -24.75 -18.18
C THR A 13 -5.78 -23.24 -18.21
N HIS A 14 -6.87 -22.47 -18.34
CA HIS A 14 -6.79 -21.01 -18.28
C HIS A 14 -6.22 -20.51 -16.95
N LEU A 15 -6.67 -21.05 -15.82
CA LEU A 15 -6.14 -20.67 -14.51
C LEU A 15 -4.66 -21.01 -14.37
N THR A 16 -4.25 -22.23 -14.75
CA THR A 16 -2.85 -22.65 -14.67
C THR A 16 -1.96 -21.81 -15.58
N MET A 17 -2.35 -21.58 -16.83
CA MET A 17 -1.57 -20.77 -17.77
C MET A 17 -1.45 -19.33 -17.30
N TYR A 18 -2.52 -18.74 -16.76
CA TYR A 18 -2.47 -17.38 -16.24
C TYR A 18 -1.63 -17.28 -14.96
N ALA A 19 -1.73 -18.25 -14.05
CA ALA A 19 -0.87 -18.30 -12.85
C ALA A 19 0.62 -18.41 -13.23
N LEU A 20 0.95 -19.24 -14.23
CA LEU A 20 2.31 -19.30 -14.77
C LEU A 20 2.72 -17.98 -15.41
N LEU A 21 1.82 -17.32 -16.14
CA LEU A 21 2.10 -16.00 -16.72
C LEU A 21 2.41 -14.96 -15.64
N LEU A 22 1.70 -14.96 -14.51
CA LEU A 22 1.99 -14.06 -13.39
C LEU A 22 3.41 -14.26 -12.86
N ILE A 23 3.86 -15.51 -12.70
CA ILE A 23 5.20 -15.83 -12.20
C ILE A 23 6.29 -15.53 -13.26
N PHE A 24 6.04 -15.86 -14.53
CA PHE A 24 7.06 -15.70 -15.58
C PHE A 24 7.18 -14.28 -16.13
N THR A 25 6.14 -13.45 -16.07
CA THR A 25 6.16 -12.11 -16.66
C THR A 25 7.20 -11.20 -16.00
N PRO A 26 7.26 -11.06 -14.66
CA PRO A 26 8.28 -10.26 -13.99
C PRO A 26 9.70 -10.68 -14.40
N PHE A 27 9.95 -11.99 -14.48
CA PHE A 27 11.23 -12.53 -14.94
C PHE A 27 11.58 -12.10 -16.37
N LEU A 28 10.65 -12.25 -17.31
CA LEU A 28 10.85 -11.84 -18.71
C LEU A 28 11.08 -10.33 -18.83
N MET A 29 10.42 -9.54 -17.98
CA MET A 29 10.59 -8.08 -17.97
C MET A 29 11.96 -7.67 -17.40
N LEU A 30 12.43 -8.34 -16.35
CA LEU A 30 13.71 -8.07 -15.69
C LEU A 30 14.89 -8.41 -16.60
N ARG A 31 14.88 -9.58 -17.25
CA ARG A 31 16.02 -10.08 -18.03
C ARG A 31 16.31 -9.26 -19.30
N ASN A 32 15.27 -8.68 -19.91
CA ASN A 32 15.38 -8.05 -21.23
C ASN A 32 15.37 -6.51 -21.19
N TYR A 33 15.64 -5.88 -20.04
CA TYR A 33 15.53 -4.42 -19.86
C TYR A 33 14.15 -3.82 -20.20
N LEU A 34 13.13 -4.67 -20.36
CA LEU A 34 11.79 -4.25 -20.75
C LEU A 34 11.20 -3.31 -19.70
N GLN A 35 11.55 -3.51 -18.42
CA GLN A 35 11.15 -2.64 -17.33
C GLN A 35 11.59 -1.18 -17.54
N SER A 36 12.83 -0.95 -17.97
CA SER A 36 13.32 0.41 -18.26
C SER A 36 12.61 1.00 -19.48
N ALA A 37 12.38 0.19 -20.52
CA ALA A 37 11.65 0.62 -21.70
C ALA A 37 10.19 0.99 -21.37
N ILE A 38 9.48 0.16 -20.60
CA ILE A 38 8.11 0.43 -20.14
C ILE A 38 8.08 1.66 -19.24
N GLY A 39 9.03 1.82 -18.33
CA GLY A 39 9.14 3.01 -17.49
C GLY A 39 9.41 4.30 -18.28
N LYS A 40 10.21 4.23 -19.36
CA LYS A 40 10.40 5.36 -20.27
C LYS A 40 9.11 5.66 -21.05
N LEU A 41 8.44 4.62 -21.56
CA LEU A 41 7.17 4.75 -22.26
C LEU A 41 6.06 5.33 -21.37
N SER A 42 5.99 4.95 -20.08
CA SER A 42 4.99 5.45 -19.14
C SER A 42 5.20 6.91 -18.76
N ARG A 43 6.43 7.40 -18.87
CA ARG A 43 6.80 8.79 -18.64
C ARG A 43 6.69 9.66 -19.89
N LEU A 44 6.41 9.09 -21.07
CA LEU A 44 6.14 9.90 -22.25
C LEU A 44 4.86 10.71 -22.01
N SER A 45 4.99 12.02 -22.13
CA SER A 45 3.92 12.99 -21.93
C SER A 45 3.85 13.99 -23.07
N TYR A 46 2.73 14.67 -23.17
CA TYR A 46 2.50 15.81 -24.05
C TYR A 46 1.77 16.91 -23.28
N PHE A 47 1.87 18.15 -23.74
CA PHE A 47 1.26 19.29 -23.06
C PHE A 47 -0.04 19.71 -23.75
N ILE A 48 -1.10 19.91 -22.96
CA ILE A 48 -2.32 20.62 -23.37
C ILE A 48 -2.55 21.74 -22.36
N LEU A 49 -2.54 23.00 -22.79
CA LEU A 49 -2.76 24.16 -21.90
C LEU A 49 -1.82 24.13 -20.68
N ASP A 50 -0.53 23.87 -20.89
CA ASP A 50 0.51 23.72 -19.84
C ASP A 50 0.29 22.55 -18.86
N ILE A 51 -0.71 21.70 -19.10
CA ILE A 51 -0.93 20.47 -18.33
C ILE A 51 -0.16 19.33 -19.01
N GLU A 52 0.80 18.75 -18.29
CA GLU A 52 1.51 17.54 -18.70
C GLU A 52 0.56 16.33 -18.62
N ILE A 53 0.20 15.76 -19.77
CA ILE A 53 -0.67 14.57 -19.88
C ILE A 53 0.15 13.38 -20.40
N PRO A 54 0.18 12.25 -19.68
CA PRO A 54 0.87 11.03 -20.14
C PRO A 54 0.12 10.36 -21.30
N TYR A 55 0.85 9.92 -22.32
CA TYR A 55 0.24 9.21 -23.47
C TYR A 55 -0.51 7.95 -23.05
N ILE A 56 0.04 7.20 -22.09
CA ILE A 56 -0.56 5.96 -21.60
C ILE A 56 -1.94 6.20 -20.98
N LEU A 57 -2.08 7.29 -20.20
CA LEU A 57 -3.34 7.66 -19.59
C LEU A 57 -4.39 7.95 -20.68
N THR A 58 -4.00 8.69 -21.72
CA THR A 58 -4.88 9.02 -22.85
C THR A 58 -5.32 7.77 -23.61
N ILE A 59 -4.40 6.86 -23.93
CA ILE A 59 -4.70 5.60 -24.59
C ILE A 59 -5.68 4.77 -23.74
N PHE A 60 -5.45 4.70 -22.43
CA PHE A 60 -6.32 3.99 -21.50
C PHE A 60 -7.74 4.59 -21.46
N VAL A 61 -7.85 5.92 -21.34
CA VAL A 61 -9.14 6.62 -21.34
C VAL A 61 -9.89 6.40 -22.65
N ILE A 62 -9.22 6.50 -23.80
CA ILE A 62 -9.83 6.24 -25.11
C ILE A 62 -10.34 4.80 -25.19
N ALA A 63 -9.51 3.82 -24.80
CA ALA A 63 -9.91 2.41 -24.80
C ALA A 63 -11.12 2.17 -23.88
N LEU A 64 -11.12 2.77 -22.69
CA LEU A 64 -12.23 2.68 -21.74
C LEU A 64 -13.51 3.31 -22.31
N VAL A 65 -13.43 4.48 -22.93
CA VAL A 65 -14.57 5.16 -23.58
C VAL A 65 -15.13 4.28 -24.71
N ILE A 66 -14.28 3.70 -25.56
CA ILE A 66 -14.72 2.78 -26.63
C ILE A 66 -15.45 1.57 -26.03
N ILE A 67 -14.91 0.96 -24.96
CA ILE A 67 -15.54 -0.17 -24.27
C ILE A 67 -16.90 0.23 -23.69
N ILE A 68 -16.98 1.40 -23.04
CA ILE A 68 -18.22 1.94 -22.46
C ILE A 68 -19.24 2.18 -23.56
N ILE A 69 -18.89 2.86 -24.66
CA ILE A 69 -19.81 3.12 -25.78
C ILE A 69 -20.34 1.80 -26.36
N LYS A 70 -19.44 0.86 -26.65
CA LYS A 70 -19.80 -0.46 -27.21
C LYS A 70 -20.71 -1.26 -26.30
N ASN A 71 -20.59 -1.08 -24.98
CA ASN A 71 -21.34 -1.84 -23.97
C ASN A 71 -22.38 -0.99 -23.21
N PHE A 72 -22.66 0.25 -23.62
CA PHE A 72 -23.45 1.20 -22.82
C PHE A 72 -24.83 0.65 -22.45
N ARG A 73 -25.47 -0.07 -23.38
CA ARG A 73 -26.77 -0.73 -23.16
C ARG A 73 -26.73 -1.89 -22.16
N LYS A 74 -25.55 -2.48 -21.91
CA LYS A 74 -25.34 -3.57 -20.96
C LYS A 74 -24.89 -3.06 -19.58
N ILE A 75 -24.38 -1.83 -19.51
CA ILE A 75 -23.92 -1.23 -18.26
C ILE A 75 -25.13 -0.89 -17.39
N ARG A 76 -25.21 -1.54 -16.24
CA ARG A 76 -26.22 -1.30 -15.20
C ARG A 76 -25.59 -0.57 -14.01
N ARG A 77 -26.40 0.03 -13.13
CA ARG A 77 -25.94 0.77 -11.93
C ARG A 77 -24.87 0.03 -11.10
N HIS A 78 -25.02 -1.28 -10.92
CA HIS A 78 -24.06 -2.08 -10.15
C HIS A 78 -22.68 -2.19 -10.82
N HIS A 79 -22.59 -2.21 -12.16
CA HIS A 79 -21.31 -2.16 -12.87
C HIS A 79 -20.57 -0.85 -12.59
N ILE A 80 -21.30 0.27 -12.60
CA ILE A 80 -20.76 1.60 -12.27
C ILE A 80 -20.29 1.61 -10.82
N LEU A 81 -21.10 1.12 -9.88
CA LEU A 81 -20.72 1.03 -8.47
C LEU A 81 -19.49 0.15 -8.24
N GLY A 82 -19.42 -1.02 -8.89
CA GLY A 82 -18.25 -1.90 -8.82
C GLY A 82 -17.00 -1.24 -9.40
N GLY A 83 -17.14 -0.54 -10.53
CA GLY A 83 -16.03 0.20 -11.15
C GLY A 83 -15.54 1.36 -10.29
N LEU A 84 -16.45 2.17 -9.74
CA LEU A 84 -16.11 3.26 -8.80
C LEU A 84 -15.43 2.73 -7.55
N ALA A 85 -15.92 1.62 -6.98
CA ALA A 85 -15.29 0.97 -5.84
C ALA A 85 -13.87 0.50 -6.17
N ALA A 86 -13.66 -0.11 -7.34
CA ALA A 86 -12.33 -0.53 -7.79
C ALA A 86 -11.38 0.67 -7.94
N VAL A 87 -11.81 1.76 -8.58
CA VAL A 87 -11.00 2.98 -8.73
C VAL A 87 -10.65 3.59 -7.37
N LEU A 88 -11.62 3.66 -6.45
CA LEU A 88 -11.38 4.15 -5.09
C LEU A 88 -10.34 3.30 -4.36
N LEU A 89 -10.40 1.97 -4.49
CA LEU A 89 -9.44 1.07 -3.85
C LEU A 89 -8.03 1.19 -4.45
N ILE A 90 -7.91 1.40 -5.76
CA ILE A 90 -6.59 1.69 -6.39
C ILE A 90 -6.05 3.02 -5.86
N TYR A 91 -6.88 4.06 -5.79
CA TYR A 91 -6.49 5.35 -5.24
C TYR A 91 -6.04 5.23 -3.78
N LEU A 92 -6.77 4.49 -2.95
CA LEU A 92 -6.38 4.22 -1.57
C LEU A 92 -5.04 3.49 -1.49
N ALA A 93 -4.81 2.49 -2.34
CA ALA A 93 -3.52 1.80 -2.37
C ALA A 93 -2.37 2.76 -2.68
N GLN A 94 -2.53 3.66 -3.65
CA GLN A 94 -1.51 4.65 -4.01
C GLN A 94 -1.27 5.70 -2.92
N LEU A 95 -2.31 6.06 -2.16
CA LEU A 95 -2.17 7.00 -1.05
C LEU A 95 -1.24 6.44 0.04
N PHE A 96 -1.31 5.13 0.27
CA PHE A 96 -0.66 4.45 1.39
C PHE A 96 0.59 3.64 1.02
N ALA A 97 0.68 3.13 -0.21
CA ALA A 97 1.82 2.36 -0.67
C ALA A 97 2.98 3.27 -1.12
N ASP A 98 4.20 2.80 -0.86
CA ASP A 98 5.45 3.23 -1.51
C ASP A 98 5.67 4.74 -1.64
N TYR A 99 5.63 5.44 -0.51
CA TYR A 99 5.76 6.89 -0.49
C TYR A 99 6.99 7.44 -1.22
N TYR A 100 8.15 6.83 -0.98
CA TYR A 100 9.42 7.29 -1.56
C TYR A 100 9.50 7.09 -3.06
N PHE A 101 8.57 6.34 -3.65
CA PHE A 101 8.63 6.04 -5.06
C PHE A 101 7.91 7.09 -5.93
N ASP A 102 7.17 8.02 -5.32
CA ASP A 102 6.43 9.12 -5.98
C ASP A 102 5.63 8.62 -7.21
N HIS A 103 5.04 7.43 -7.07
CA HIS A 103 4.36 6.77 -8.18
C HIS A 103 3.12 7.53 -8.61
N ARG A 104 3.00 7.70 -9.92
CA ARG A 104 1.81 8.29 -10.51
C ARG A 104 0.79 7.19 -10.81
N PHE A 105 -0.50 7.53 -10.80
CA PHE A 105 -1.57 6.54 -11.02
C PHE A 105 -1.45 5.78 -12.35
N TYR A 106 -0.81 6.38 -13.34
CA TYR A 106 -0.63 5.83 -14.68
C TYR A 106 0.70 5.10 -14.88
N ASP A 107 1.52 4.95 -13.84
CA ASP A 107 2.70 4.09 -13.91
C ASP A 107 2.26 2.64 -14.01
N LEU A 108 2.14 2.15 -15.26
CA LEU A 108 1.67 0.80 -15.57
C LEU A 108 2.47 -0.26 -14.84
N GLN A 109 3.78 -0.06 -14.71
CA GLN A 109 4.64 -1.04 -14.07
C GLN A 109 4.20 -1.33 -12.62
N HIS A 110 3.86 -0.29 -11.86
CA HIS A 110 3.51 -0.41 -10.44
C HIS A 110 2.04 -0.82 -10.26
N ASN A 111 1.16 -0.32 -11.12
CA ASN A 111 -0.26 -0.68 -11.07
C ASN A 111 -0.56 -2.04 -11.73
N TRP A 112 0.41 -2.62 -12.44
CA TRP A 112 0.27 -3.93 -13.10
C TRP A 112 -0.15 -5.01 -12.11
N HIS A 113 0.43 -5.01 -10.91
CA HIS A 113 0.07 -5.92 -9.81
C HIS A 113 -1.44 -5.94 -9.55
N TYR A 114 -2.05 -4.75 -9.43
CA TYR A 114 -3.50 -4.63 -9.20
C TYR A 114 -4.32 -5.21 -10.34
N PHE A 115 -3.96 -4.91 -11.59
CA PHE A 115 -4.69 -5.40 -12.76
C PHE A 115 -4.50 -6.90 -12.97
N ALA A 116 -3.27 -7.38 -12.84
CA ALA A 116 -2.90 -8.76 -13.08
C ALA A 116 -3.61 -9.70 -12.10
N TYR A 117 -3.62 -9.34 -10.81
CA TYR A 117 -4.35 -10.10 -9.79
C TYR A 117 -5.86 -9.85 -9.82
N GLY A 118 -6.32 -8.69 -10.31
CA GLY A 118 -7.74 -8.46 -10.58
C GLY A 118 -8.30 -9.41 -11.66
N ILE A 119 -7.54 -9.62 -12.74
CA ILE A 119 -7.86 -10.58 -13.81
C ILE A 119 -7.73 -12.02 -13.29
N TYR A 120 -6.71 -12.31 -12.46
CA TYR A 120 -6.57 -13.60 -11.80
C TYR A 120 -7.84 -13.98 -11.04
N SER A 121 -8.38 -13.06 -10.23
CA SER A 121 -9.62 -13.26 -9.47
C SER A 121 -10.80 -13.65 -10.38
N PHE A 122 -10.92 -13.04 -11.55
CA PHE A 122 -11.95 -13.40 -12.53
C PHE A 122 -11.75 -14.81 -13.10
N ILE A 123 -10.52 -15.18 -13.49
CA ILE A 123 -10.21 -16.51 -14.06
C ILE A 123 -10.39 -17.60 -12.99
N ALA A 124 -9.90 -17.37 -11.78
CA ALA A 124 -10.03 -18.27 -10.65
C ALA A 124 -11.49 -18.45 -10.23
N TYR A 125 -12.30 -17.38 -10.23
CA TYR A 125 -13.74 -17.48 -10.02
C TYR A 125 -14.40 -18.42 -11.02
N ARG A 126 -14.12 -18.28 -12.33
CA ARG A 126 -14.70 -19.16 -13.35
C ARG A 126 -14.32 -20.62 -13.14
N PHE A 127 -13.07 -20.88 -12.76
CA PHE A 127 -12.61 -22.23 -12.43
C PHE A 127 -13.35 -22.81 -11.23
N PHE A 128 -13.34 -22.13 -10.08
CA PHE A 128 -13.98 -22.67 -8.88
C PHE A 128 -15.51 -22.73 -8.98
N LYS A 129 -16.14 -21.81 -9.73
CA LYS A 129 -17.57 -21.87 -10.03
C LYS A 129 -17.91 -23.08 -10.89
N SER A 130 -17.05 -23.46 -11.85
CA SER A 130 -17.25 -24.69 -12.64
C SER A 130 -17.10 -25.99 -11.84
N GLN A 131 -16.66 -25.91 -10.58
CA GLN A 131 -16.60 -27.02 -9.63
C GLN A 131 -17.72 -26.96 -8.58
N ASP A 132 -18.77 -26.15 -8.82
CA ASP A 132 -19.92 -25.97 -7.93
C ASP A 132 -19.53 -25.61 -6.48
N LYS A 133 -18.42 -24.90 -6.30
CA LYS A 133 -17.99 -24.48 -4.96
C LYS A 133 -18.91 -23.37 -4.41
N PRO A 134 -19.21 -23.40 -3.09
CA PRO A 134 -19.91 -22.29 -2.43
C PRO A 134 -19.16 -20.96 -2.60
N ILE A 135 -19.89 -19.85 -2.81
CA ILE A 135 -19.28 -18.53 -3.09
C ILE A 135 -18.28 -18.09 -2.02
N ALA A 136 -18.56 -18.33 -0.75
CA ALA A 136 -17.63 -18.01 0.34
C ALA A 136 -16.30 -18.77 0.21
N ARG A 137 -16.34 -20.05 -0.20
CA ARG A 137 -15.12 -20.83 -0.47
C ARG A 137 -14.40 -20.35 -1.72
N ILE A 138 -15.12 -19.88 -2.74
CA ILE A 138 -14.51 -19.30 -3.94
C ILE A 138 -13.71 -18.05 -3.58
N ILE A 139 -14.32 -17.12 -2.83
CA ILE A 139 -13.65 -15.90 -2.34
C ILE A 139 -12.37 -16.26 -1.57
N LEU A 140 -12.49 -17.13 -0.57
CA LEU A 140 -11.35 -17.56 0.24
C LEU A 140 -10.23 -18.22 -0.58
N PHE A 141 -10.58 -19.09 -1.54
CA PHE A 141 -9.58 -19.76 -2.38
C PHE A 141 -8.90 -18.78 -3.34
N ILE A 142 -9.63 -17.82 -3.92
CA ILE A 142 -9.04 -16.76 -4.73
C ILE A 142 -8.04 -15.97 -3.89
N PHE A 143 -8.42 -15.55 -2.68
CA PHE A 143 -7.57 -14.78 -1.78
C PHE A 143 -6.29 -15.54 -1.38
N ILE A 144 -6.43 -16.76 -0.86
CA ILE A 144 -5.29 -17.59 -0.41
C ILE A 144 -4.37 -17.93 -1.59
N SER A 145 -4.93 -18.29 -2.75
CA SER A 145 -4.10 -18.64 -3.91
C SER A 145 -3.38 -17.43 -4.50
N ALA A 146 -3.99 -16.25 -4.49
CA ALA A 146 -3.31 -15.01 -4.88
C ALA A 146 -2.11 -14.72 -3.97
N TRP A 147 -2.31 -14.81 -2.66
CA TRP A 147 -1.24 -14.69 -1.66
C TRP A 147 -0.11 -15.70 -1.90
N ALA A 148 -0.44 -16.97 -2.04
CA ALA A 148 0.54 -18.03 -2.24
C ALA A 148 1.32 -17.83 -3.55
N LEU A 149 0.65 -17.45 -4.64
CA LEU A 149 1.30 -17.14 -5.92
C LEU A 149 2.25 -15.95 -5.80
N SER A 150 1.81 -14.87 -5.14
CA SER A 150 2.62 -13.66 -4.97
C SER A 150 3.84 -13.89 -4.08
N THR A 151 3.66 -14.58 -2.94
CA THR A 151 4.79 -14.97 -2.07
C THR A 151 5.78 -15.88 -2.81
N PHE A 152 5.28 -16.79 -3.65
CA PHE A 152 6.12 -17.65 -4.47
C PHE A 152 6.88 -16.88 -5.54
N ASP A 153 6.23 -15.93 -6.22
CA ASP A 153 6.86 -15.05 -7.21
C ASP A 153 7.99 -14.22 -6.58
N GLU A 154 7.71 -13.49 -5.49
CA GLU A 154 8.73 -12.70 -4.78
C GLU A 154 9.88 -13.57 -4.25
N GLY A 155 9.57 -14.76 -3.73
CA GLY A 155 10.58 -15.74 -3.33
C GLY A 155 11.49 -16.15 -4.49
N ILE A 156 10.91 -16.49 -5.65
CA ILE A 156 11.68 -16.83 -6.85
C ILE A 156 12.53 -15.66 -7.35
N GLN A 157 11.96 -14.45 -7.39
CA GLN A 157 12.68 -13.27 -7.86
C GLN A 157 13.94 -13.01 -7.03
N VAL A 158 13.86 -13.19 -5.71
CA VAL A 158 15.02 -13.09 -4.82
C VAL A 158 16.11 -14.09 -5.19
N PHE A 159 15.74 -15.36 -5.41
CA PHE A 159 16.70 -16.40 -5.78
C PHE A 159 17.35 -16.18 -7.15
N ILE A 160 16.60 -15.64 -8.12
CA ILE A 160 17.08 -15.54 -9.51
C ILE A 160 17.78 -14.23 -9.80
N SER A 161 17.23 -13.08 -9.36
CA SER A 161 17.75 -11.77 -9.74
C SER A 161 18.54 -11.07 -8.64
N GLY A 162 18.68 -11.67 -7.45
CA GLY A 162 19.27 -10.99 -6.30
C GLY A 162 18.48 -9.75 -5.86
N ARG A 163 17.20 -9.68 -6.23
CA ARG A 163 16.29 -8.61 -5.81
C ARG A 163 16.02 -8.76 -4.31
N ILE A 164 15.82 -7.64 -3.61
CA ILE A 164 15.37 -7.65 -2.22
C ILE A 164 13.92 -8.13 -2.18
N PHE A 165 13.62 -9.07 -1.30
CA PHE A 165 12.25 -9.59 -1.11
C PHE A 165 11.35 -8.46 -0.62
N ASP A 166 10.36 -8.07 -1.41
CA ASP A 166 9.51 -6.92 -1.11
C ASP A 166 8.11 -7.37 -0.69
N ILE A 167 7.82 -7.30 0.61
CA ILE A 167 6.51 -7.69 1.15
C ILE A 167 5.41 -6.71 0.69
N SER A 168 5.78 -5.47 0.33
CA SER A 168 4.84 -4.50 -0.22
C SER A 168 4.24 -5.03 -1.54
N ASP A 169 5.01 -5.73 -2.37
CA ASP A 169 4.50 -6.33 -3.61
C ASP A 169 3.48 -7.44 -3.33
N ILE A 170 3.71 -8.26 -2.29
CA ILE A 170 2.72 -9.25 -1.83
C ILE A 170 1.41 -8.59 -1.38
N ALA A 171 1.53 -7.47 -0.67
CA ALA A 171 0.37 -6.69 -0.24
C ALA A 171 -0.41 -6.11 -1.43
N LYS A 172 0.29 -5.59 -2.43
CA LYS A 172 -0.31 -5.04 -3.65
C LYS A 172 -1.03 -6.10 -4.48
N ASP A 173 -0.44 -7.28 -4.62
CA ASP A 173 -1.04 -8.40 -5.35
C ASP A 173 -2.31 -8.91 -4.66
N ALA A 174 -2.24 -9.07 -3.33
CA ALA A 174 -3.42 -9.40 -2.53
C ALA A 174 -4.51 -8.33 -2.67
N TRP A 175 -4.13 -7.05 -2.70
CA TRP A 175 -5.07 -5.94 -2.89
C TRP A 175 -5.68 -5.93 -4.30
N GLY A 176 -4.89 -6.23 -5.33
CA GLY A 176 -5.37 -6.45 -6.69
C GLY A 176 -6.41 -7.54 -6.77
N SER A 177 -6.17 -8.64 -6.05
CA SER A 177 -7.13 -9.75 -5.94
C SER A 177 -8.45 -9.29 -5.30
N ILE A 178 -8.39 -8.48 -4.23
CA ILE A 178 -9.55 -7.90 -3.55
C ILE A 178 -10.32 -6.93 -4.47
N ILE A 179 -9.61 -6.05 -5.19
CA ILE A 179 -10.21 -5.15 -6.20
C ILE A 179 -10.96 -5.98 -7.25
N GLY A 180 -10.31 -7.03 -7.76
CA GLY A 180 -10.91 -7.97 -8.71
C GLY A 180 -12.16 -8.64 -8.17
N MET A 181 -12.12 -9.14 -6.93
CA MET A 181 -13.28 -9.78 -6.29
C MET A 181 -14.42 -8.78 -6.04
N ILE A 182 -14.13 -7.55 -5.62
CA ILE A 182 -15.15 -6.50 -5.44
C ILE A 182 -15.79 -6.15 -6.78
N PHE A 183 -14.99 -5.92 -7.82
CA PHE A 183 -15.53 -5.65 -9.15
C PHE A 183 -16.36 -6.84 -9.69
N LEU A 184 -15.88 -8.07 -9.46
CA LEU A 184 -16.57 -9.29 -9.84
C LEU A 184 -17.91 -9.44 -9.13
N PHE A 185 -17.95 -9.34 -7.80
CA PHE A 185 -19.14 -9.68 -7.01
C PHE A 185 -20.10 -8.50 -6.78
N VAL A 186 -19.63 -7.26 -6.91
CA VAL A 186 -20.50 -6.06 -6.87
C VAL A 186 -20.87 -5.63 -8.29
N GLY A 187 -19.91 -5.68 -9.21
CA GLY A 187 -20.05 -5.16 -10.57
C GLY A 187 -20.53 -6.15 -11.62
N ILE A 188 -20.06 -7.41 -11.63
CA ILE A 188 -20.37 -8.35 -12.72
C ILE A 188 -21.47 -9.36 -12.30
N PHE A 189 -21.37 -9.92 -11.10
CA PHE A 189 -22.24 -10.98 -10.58
C PHE A 189 -22.90 -10.60 -9.24
N PRO A 190 -23.60 -9.46 -9.12
CA PRO A 190 -24.21 -9.01 -7.87
C PRO A 190 -25.23 -9.99 -7.27
N GLN A 191 -25.87 -10.80 -8.11
CA GLN A 191 -26.84 -11.81 -7.69
C GLN A 191 -26.23 -12.87 -6.76
N GLU A 192 -24.95 -13.21 -6.92
CA GLU A 192 -24.25 -14.22 -6.11
C GLU A 192 -24.17 -13.78 -4.65
N LEU A 193 -24.06 -12.46 -4.40
CA LEU A 193 -24.06 -11.88 -3.07
C LEU A 193 -25.46 -11.48 -2.58
N LYS A 194 -26.45 -11.29 -3.46
CA LYS A 194 -27.77 -10.76 -3.11
C LYS A 194 -28.49 -11.62 -2.05
N GLN A 195 -28.32 -12.93 -2.08
CA GLN A 195 -28.94 -13.87 -1.13
C GLN A 195 -28.38 -13.78 0.30
N PHE A 196 -27.21 -13.16 0.50
CA PHE A 196 -26.57 -13.05 1.80
C PHE A 196 -26.83 -11.67 2.41
N LYS A 197 -27.29 -11.64 3.66
CA LYS A 197 -27.35 -10.39 4.43
C LYS A 197 -25.94 -10.08 4.96
N PHE A 198 -25.47 -8.86 4.73
CA PHE A 198 -24.21 -8.40 5.32
C PHE A 198 -24.39 -8.32 6.83
N ARG A 199 -23.48 -8.94 7.58
CA ARG A 199 -23.39 -8.82 9.03
C ARG A 199 -21.93 -8.67 9.39
N LEU A 200 -21.63 -7.63 10.15
CA LEU A 200 -20.28 -7.37 10.62
C LEU A 200 -19.87 -8.36 11.72
N THR A 201 -20.85 -8.86 12.47
CA THR A 201 -20.65 -9.79 13.59
C THR A 201 -21.49 -11.06 13.43
N HIS A 202 -20.95 -12.19 13.88
CA HIS A 202 -21.63 -13.49 13.88
C HIS A 202 -21.49 -14.21 15.21
N HIS A 203 -22.31 -15.24 15.41
CA HIS A 203 -22.34 -15.92 16.70
C HIS A 203 -21.13 -16.80 16.98
N ARG A 204 -20.69 -17.54 15.95
CA ARG A 204 -19.52 -18.41 16.00
C ARG A 204 -18.48 -17.89 15.02
N ILE A 205 -17.20 -18.02 15.34
CA ILE A 205 -16.08 -17.58 14.47
C ILE A 205 -16.17 -18.25 13.09
N LYS A 206 -16.53 -19.53 13.03
CA LYS A 206 -16.70 -20.25 11.75
C LYS A 206 -17.74 -19.62 10.82
N ASP A 207 -18.77 -18.95 11.35
CA ASP A 207 -19.86 -18.40 10.54
C ASP A 207 -19.38 -17.24 9.65
N TYR A 208 -18.30 -16.54 10.05
CA TYR A 208 -17.65 -15.51 9.26
C TYR A 208 -17.11 -16.05 7.93
N LEU A 209 -16.59 -17.28 7.93
CA LEU A 209 -16.06 -17.95 6.73
C LEU A 209 -17.17 -18.50 5.82
N HIS A 210 -18.42 -18.56 6.29
CA HIS A 210 -19.56 -19.08 5.52
C HIS A 210 -20.38 -17.96 4.86
N ASN A 211 -20.29 -16.72 5.36
CA ASN A 211 -20.97 -15.58 4.75
C ASN A 211 -20.02 -14.84 3.79
N PRO A 212 -20.26 -14.86 2.47
CA PRO A 212 -19.32 -14.29 1.50
C PRO A 212 -19.16 -12.77 1.60
N LYS A 213 -20.21 -12.03 1.98
CA LYS A 213 -20.09 -10.57 2.17
C LYS A 213 -19.24 -10.22 3.38
N THR A 214 -19.42 -10.96 4.48
CA THR A 214 -18.63 -10.78 5.70
C THR A 214 -17.18 -11.21 5.46
N LEU A 215 -16.95 -12.33 4.79
CA LEU A 215 -15.62 -12.81 4.47
C LEU A 215 -14.84 -11.81 3.61
N LEU A 216 -15.42 -11.37 2.48
CA LEU A 216 -14.80 -10.38 1.59
C LEU A 216 -14.47 -9.07 2.33
N PHE A 217 -15.34 -8.64 3.24
CA PHE A 217 -15.08 -7.46 4.08
C PHE A 217 -13.87 -7.67 4.99
N TRP A 218 -13.75 -8.82 5.66
CA TRP A 218 -12.61 -9.09 6.54
C TRP A 218 -11.30 -9.29 5.77
N GLU A 219 -11.34 -9.91 4.59
CA GLU A 219 -10.16 -9.99 3.70
C GLU A 219 -9.72 -8.60 3.22
N LEU A 220 -10.68 -7.72 2.91
CA LEU A 220 -10.40 -6.32 2.58
C LEU A 220 -9.70 -5.60 3.75
N ILE A 221 -10.22 -5.73 4.98
CA ILE A 221 -9.60 -5.11 6.16
C ILE A 221 -8.20 -5.67 6.42
N PHE A 222 -8.03 -7.00 6.36
CA PHE A 222 -6.73 -7.65 6.54
C PHE A 222 -5.70 -7.15 5.52
N THR A 223 -6.07 -7.11 4.25
CA THR A 223 -5.17 -6.68 3.17
C THR A 223 -4.87 -5.19 3.24
N PHE A 224 -5.85 -4.38 3.66
CA PHE A 224 -5.61 -2.95 3.87
C PHE A 224 -4.58 -2.71 4.98
N ILE A 225 -4.68 -3.42 6.11
CA ILE A 225 -3.68 -3.37 7.18
C ILE A 225 -2.33 -3.82 6.65
N LEU A 226 -2.27 -4.90 5.87
CA LEU A 226 -1.02 -5.36 5.28
C LEU A 226 -0.38 -4.26 4.42
N ILE A 227 -1.12 -3.60 3.54
CA ILE A 227 -0.58 -2.51 2.72
C ILE A 227 -0.03 -1.39 3.60
N LEU A 228 -0.80 -0.96 4.62
CA LEU A 228 -0.37 0.10 5.52
C LEU A 228 0.93 -0.21 6.25
N VAL A 229 1.12 -1.46 6.68
CA VAL A 229 2.27 -1.89 7.47
C VAL A 229 3.47 -2.21 6.57
N SER A 230 3.26 -2.93 5.48
CA SER A 230 4.32 -3.30 4.54
C SER A 230 4.92 -2.10 3.81
N SER A 231 4.14 -1.05 3.53
CA SER A 231 4.64 0.16 2.86
C SER A 231 5.54 1.03 3.74
N VAL A 232 5.46 0.89 5.06
CA VAL A 232 6.30 1.61 6.03
C VAL A 232 7.44 0.75 6.58
N LEU A 233 7.49 -0.54 6.22
CA LEU A 233 8.49 -1.53 6.65
C LEU A 233 8.88 -2.41 5.46
N ALA A 234 9.32 -1.80 4.37
CA ALA A 234 9.59 -2.51 3.12
C ALA A 234 10.92 -3.27 3.13
N ASP A 235 11.87 -2.89 4.00
CA ASP A 235 13.15 -3.58 4.14
C ASP A 235 12.93 -5.01 4.67
N MET A 236 13.58 -5.99 4.03
CA MET A 236 13.48 -7.40 4.37
C MET A 236 13.84 -7.69 5.83
N SER A 237 14.71 -6.90 6.46
CA SER A 237 15.02 -7.03 7.89
C SER A 237 13.79 -6.90 8.80
N TYR A 238 12.72 -6.24 8.33
CA TYR A 238 11.48 -6.03 9.09
C TYR A 238 10.35 -7.00 8.76
N TRP A 239 10.58 -8.05 7.95
CA TRP A 239 9.52 -8.95 7.46
C TRP A 239 8.66 -9.55 8.57
N TYR A 240 9.29 -9.95 9.68
CA TYR A 240 8.60 -10.55 10.81
C TYR A 240 7.74 -9.54 11.56
N TYR A 241 8.15 -8.27 11.61
CA TYR A 241 7.32 -7.20 12.16
C TYR A 241 6.12 -6.93 11.26
N VAL A 242 6.29 -6.92 9.94
CA VAL A 242 5.17 -6.75 9.00
C VAL A 242 4.12 -7.82 9.23
N VAL A 243 4.52 -9.09 9.27
CA VAL A 243 3.63 -10.22 9.55
C VAL A 243 2.98 -10.06 10.92
N THR A 244 3.78 -9.88 11.97
CA THR A 244 3.28 -9.85 13.36
C THR A 244 2.32 -8.68 13.58
N ILE A 245 2.69 -7.46 13.19
CA ILE A 245 1.85 -6.27 13.34
C ILE A 245 0.56 -6.45 12.54
N THR A 246 0.63 -6.92 11.29
CA THR A 246 -0.56 -7.14 10.47
C THR A 246 -1.53 -8.12 11.12
N PHE A 247 -1.06 -9.29 11.54
CA PHE A 247 -1.90 -10.31 12.18
C PHE A 247 -2.43 -9.84 13.54
N MET A 248 -1.62 -9.19 14.37
CA MET A 248 -2.05 -8.70 15.68
C MET A 248 -3.07 -7.56 15.55
N SER A 249 -2.84 -6.60 14.66
CA SER A 249 -3.79 -5.51 14.39
C SER A 249 -5.10 -6.04 13.82
N PHE A 250 -5.04 -6.97 12.85
CA PHE A 250 -6.24 -7.60 12.32
C PHE A 250 -6.99 -8.38 13.39
N LEU A 251 -6.30 -9.22 14.17
CA LEU A 251 -6.91 -10.01 15.23
C LEU A 251 -7.56 -9.10 16.29
N LEU A 252 -6.87 -8.04 16.70
CA LEU A 252 -7.41 -7.05 17.62
C LEU A 252 -8.71 -6.45 17.07
N ILE A 253 -8.69 -5.90 15.85
CA ILE A 253 -9.87 -5.31 15.22
C ILE A 253 -11.00 -6.35 15.11
N PHE A 254 -10.70 -7.55 14.61
CA PHE A 254 -11.65 -8.64 14.47
C PHE A 254 -12.31 -9.01 15.81
N LEU A 255 -11.51 -9.18 16.87
CA LEU A 255 -12.01 -9.53 18.21
C LEU A 255 -12.83 -8.38 18.80
N LEU A 256 -12.43 -7.12 18.63
CA LEU A 256 -13.21 -5.97 19.09
C LEU A 256 -14.61 -5.98 18.48
N PHE A 257 -14.71 -6.19 17.15
CA PHE A 257 -15.99 -6.34 16.47
C PHE A 257 -16.74 -7.60 16.92
N HIS A 258 -16.08 -8.76 17.00
CA HIS A 258 -16.71 -10.00 17.44
C HIS A 258 -17.35 -9.88 18.83
N PHE A 259 -16.58 -9.39 19.81
CA PHE A 259 -17.04 -9.25 21.19
C PHE A 259 -17.98 -8.06 21.42
N SER A 260 -17.97 -7.04 20.55
CA SER A 260 -18.95 -5.92 20.58
C SER A 260 -20.42 -6.38 20.43
N ARG A 261 -20.66 -7.64 20.08
CA ARG A 261 -21.99 -8.25 20.14
C ARG A 261 -22.53 -8.30 21.58
N ASN A 262 -21.68 -8.52 22.58
CA ASN A 262 -22.10 -8.50 23.98
C ASN A 262 -22.30 -7.05 24.43
N ARG A 263 -23.50 -6.72 24.93
CA ARG A 263 -23.86 -5.35 25.35
C ARG A 263 -22.88 -4.76 26.36
N TYR A 264 -22.40 -5.56 27.31
CA TYR A 264 -21.50 -5.12 28.37
C TYR A 264 -20.10 -4.86 27.82
N PHE A 265 -19.58 -5.78 27.01
CA PHE A 265 -18.28 -5.60 26.36
C PHE A 265 -18.31 -4.38 25.42
N ARG A 266 -19.39 -4.19 24.65
CA ARG A 266 -19.55 -3.03 23.79
C ARG A 266 -19.52 -1.72 24.58
N PHE A 267 -20.22 -1.66 25.71
CA PHE A 267 -20.20 -0.47 26.56
C PHE A 267 -18.80 -0.22 27.14
N ALA A 268 -18.16 -1.25 27.67
CA ALA A 268 -16.78 -1.15 28.18
C ALA A 268 -15.78 -0.71 27.10
N LEU A 269 -15.92 -1.25 25.88
CA LEU A 269 -15.09 -0.87 24.74
C LEU A 269 -15.31 0.58 24.33
N LEU A 270 -16.56 1.03 24.22
CA LEU A 270 -16.88 2.42 23.90
C LEU A 270 -16.37 3.39 24.97
N LEU A 271 -16.48 3.01 26.25
CA LEU A 271 -15.92 3.79 27.36
C LEU A 271 -14.39 3.87 27.26
N LEU A 272 -13.70 2.75 27.02
CA LEU A 272 -12.25 2.71 26.86
C LEU A 272 -11.79 3.57 25.68
N ILE A 273 -12.43 3.43 24.50
CA ILE A 273 -12.13 4.26 23.32
C ILE A 273 -12.38 5.73 23.65
N GLY A 274 -13.48 6.06 24.34
CA GLY A 274 -13.79 7.41 24.78
C GLY A 274 -12.69 7.99 25.69
N ILE A 275 -12.23 7.23 26.67
CA ILE A 275 -11.13 7.64 27.56
C ILE A 275 -9.84 7.87 26.77
N ILE A 276 -9.46 6.94 25.88
CA ILE A 276 -8.26 7.07 25.04
C ILE A 276 -8.34 8.32 24.17
N LEU A 277 -9.49 8.58 23.53
CA LEU A 277 -9.71 9.77 22.70
C LEU A 277 -9.66 11.06 23.52
N ILE A 278 -10.22 11.07 24.73
CA ILE A 278 -10.15 12.22 25.64
C ILE A 278 -8.71 12.50 26.04
N LEU A 279 -7.98 11.48 26.50
CA LEU A 279 -6.57 11.61 26.90
C LEU A 279 -5.70 12.09 25.72
N HIS A 280 -5.90 11.51 24.54
CA HIS A 280 -5.20 11.91 23.33
C HIS A 280 -5.55 13.34 22.91
N SER A 281 -6.82 13.74 23.01
CA SER A 281 -7.28 15.10 22.71
C SER A 281 -6.68 16.11 23.69
N ILE A 282 -6.62 15.80 24.99
CA ILE A 282 -5.97 16.65 26.00
C ILE A 282 -4.48 16.80 25.67
N ASN A 283 -3.79 15.70 25.35
CA ASN A 283 -2.37 15.74 25.01
C ASN A 283 -2.10 16.52 23.71
N PHE A 284 -2.94 16.33 22.68
CA PHE A 284 -2.87 17.09 21.44
C PHE A 284 -3.12 18.57 21.69
N LEU A 285 -4.20 18.94 22.40
CA LEU A 285 -4.51 20.35 22.69
C LEU A 285 -3.44 21.04 23.51
N LYS A 286 -2.84 20.33 24.48
CA LYS A 286 -1.74 20.86 25.30
C LYS A 286 -0.49 21.15 24.47
N ASN A 287 -0.13 20.24 23.56
CA ASN A 287 1.15 20.30 22.85
C ASN A 287 1.03 20.59 21.34
N ARG A 288 -0.12 21.05 20.83
CA ARG A 288 -0.34 21.27 19.38
C ARG A 288 0.58 22.33 18.77
N ASN A 289 1.04 23.26 19.61
CA ASN A 289 1.93 24.36 19.24
C ASN A 289 3.41 23.97 19.41
N ASP A 290 3.69 22.90 20.13
CA ASP A 290 5.04 22.38 20.31
C ASP A 290 5.41 21.52 19.11
N TYR A 291 6.69 21.53 18.72
CA TYR A 291 7.18 20.69 17.64
C TYR A 291 7.38 19.25 18.14
N ILE A 292 8.60 18.85 18.51
CA ILE A 292 8.85 17.55 19.14
C ILE A 292 8.88 17.70 20.65
N VAL A 293 7.92 17.07 21.33
CA VAL A 293 7.72 17.14 22.78
C VAL A 293 8.53 16.07 23.52
N GLY A 294 8.76 14.94 22.86
CA GLY A 294 9.51 13.84 23.43
C GLY A 294 10.05 12.90 22.38
N ASN A 295 11.24 12.39 22.62
CA ASN A 295 11.87 11.34 21.84
C ASN A 295 12.52 10.31 22.78
N LYS A 296 12.22 9.04 22.53
CA LYS A 296 12.85 7.89 23.18
C LYS A 296 13.08 6.83 22.12
N TYR A 297 13.89 5.82 22.43
CA TYR A 297 14.07 4.68 21.55
C TYR A 297 12.69 4.07 21.19
N GLY A 298 12.36 4.05 19.91
CA GLY A 298 11.09 3.55 19.39
C GLY A 298 9.87 4.44 19.63
N LEU A 299 10.02 5.70 20.05
CA LEU A 299 8.89 6.61 20.26
C LEU A 299 9.27 8.07 20.01
N VAL A 300 8.55 8.72 19.10
CA VAL A 300 8.56 10.19 18.95
C VAL A 300 7.18 10.75 19.22
N VAL A 301 7.12 11.89 19.90
CA VAL A 301 5.88 12.64 20.15
C VAL A 301 5.96 13.97 19.42
N TYR A 302 5.27 14.07 18.30
CA TYR A 302 5.21 15.28 17.47
C TYR A 302 3.85 15.96 17.63
N LYS A 303 3.82 17.23 18.04
CA LYS A 303 2.58 17.99 18.32
C LYS A 303 1.60 17.26 19.25
N GLY A 304 2.12 16.52 20.23
CA GLY A 304 1.33 15.70 21.14
C GLY A 304 0.82 14.36 20.56
N ILE A 305 1.18 14.01 19.32
CA ILE A 305 0.82 12.74 18.69
C ILE A 305 1.97 11.73 18.90
N PRO A 306 1.76 10.63 19.64
CA PRO A 306 2.77 9.60 19.80
C PRO A 306 2.85 8.74 18.52
N ILE A 307 4.06 8.60 18.01
CA ILE A 307 4.42 7.80 16.84
C ILE A 307 5.34 6.68 17.33
N PRO A 308 4.78 5.50 17.66
CA PRO A 308 5.57 4.37 18.13
C PRO A 308 6.20 3.65 16.95
N PHE A 309 7.47 3.27 17.08
CA PHE A 309 8.25 2.36 16.23
C PHE A 309 8.53 2.82 14.77
N PHE A 310 7.52 3.34 14.08
CA PHE A 310 7.58 3.76 12.68
C PHE A 310 8.41 5.01 12.48
N ASP A 311 9.05 5.12 11.32
CA ASP A 311 9.75 6.34 10.91
C ASP A 311 8.74 7.39 10.41
N VAL A 312 9.10 8.66 10.57
CA VAL A 312 8.23 9.79 10.25
C VAL A 312 8.96 10.83 9.42
N MET A 313 8.27 11.40 8.43
CA MET A 313 8.70 12.59 7.71
C MET A 313 7.81 13.76 8.10
N ILE A 314 8.42 14.84 8.58
CA ILE A 314 7.76 16.11 8.93
C ILE A 314 8.11 17.13 7.84
N PHE A 315 7.08 17.68 7.20
CA PHE A 315 7.21 18.64 6.11
C PHE A 315 7.42 20.07 6.61
N PRO A 316 7.92 20.98 5.75
CA PRO A 316 8.10 22.39 6.10
C PRO A 316 6.82 23.08 6.61
N ASP A 317 5.65 22.69 6.08
CA ASP A 317 4.32 23.17 6.48
C ASP A 317 3.83 22.62 7.84
N ASN A 318 4.68 21.86 8.53
CA ASN A 318 4.44 21.19 9.80
C ASN A 318 3.42 20.04 9.75
N THR A 319 3.00 19.59 8.57
CA THR A 319 2.31 18.31 8.42
C THR A 319 3.32 17.17 8.54
N PHE A 320 2.85 15.94 8.75
CA PHE A 320 3.73 14.77 8.80
C PHE A 320 3.06 13.55 8.19
N ARG A 321 3.86 12.56 7.85
CA ARG A 321 3.39 11.23 7.48
C ARG A 321 4.36 10.15 7.94
N LEU A 322 3.86 8.94 8.08
CA LEU A 322 4.71 7.76 8.20
C LEU A 322 5.42 7.50 6.86
N VAL A 323 6.65 7.03 6.97
CA VAL A 323 7.51 6.70 5.82
C VAL A 323 8.19 5.36 6.04
N ASP A 324 8.67 4.78 4.94
CA ASP A 324 9.40 3.53 4.96
C ASP A 324 10.65 3.61 5.84
N LYS A 325 10.75 2.64 6.75
CA LYS A 325 11.82 2.53 7.73
C LYS A 325 13.07 1.91 7.08
N LYS A 326 14.14 2.70 6.95
CA LYS A 326 15.38 2.27 6.28
C LYS A 326 16.63 2.90 6.86
N HIS A 327 17.75 2.17 6.77
CA HIS A 327 19.07 2.66 7.19
C HIS A 327 19.79 3.49 6.12
N SER A 328 19.44 3.26 4.86
CA SER A 328 20.08 3.89 3.70
C SER A 328 19.03 4.32 2.69
N PHE A 329 19.20 5.52 2.13
CA PHE A 329 18.39 6.06 1.06
C PHE A 329 19.03 5.73 -0.28
N ASN A 330 18.30 5.06 -1.16
CA ASN A 330 18.77 4.82 -2.53
C ASN A 330 18.53 6.06 -3.42
N ALA A 331 19.03 6.05 -4.66
CA ALA A 331 18.88 7.16 -5.60
C ALA A 331 17.42 7.59 -5.84
N ARG A 332 16.46 6.65 -5.77
CA ARG A 332 15.03 6.95 -5.92
C ARG A 332 14.49 7.66 -4.68
N ASP A 333 14.83 7.17 -3.49
CA ASP A 333 14.46 7.83 -2.23
C ASP A 333 14.99 9.28 -2.21
N LEU A 334 16.26 9.48 -2.58
CA LEU A 334 16.89 10.79 -2.66
C LEU A 334 16.20 11.72 -3.66
N ALA A 335 15.83 11.23 -4.85
CA ALA A 335 15.11 12.04 -5.83
C ALA A 335 13.78 12.56 -5.25
N THR A 336 13.03 11.72 -4.55
CA THR A 336 11.77 12.10 -3.89
C THR A 336 12.01 13.07 -2.74
N ILE A 337 13.05 12.86 -1.94
CA ILE A 337 13.42 13.77 -0.84
C ILE A 337 13.83 15.15 -1.40
N TYR A 338 14.69 15.19 -2.42
CA TYR A 338 15.16 16.41 -3.08
C TYR A 338 14.04 17.18 -3.78
N ASN A 339 13.03 16.48 -4.30
CA ASN A 339 11.84 17.15 -4.85
C ASN A 339 11.00 17.83 -3.76
N LYS A 340 11.07 17.38 -2.51
CA LYS A 340 10.23 17.87 -1.40
C LYS A 340 10.92 18.91 -0.52
N VAL A 341 12.23 18.77 -0.28
CA VAL A 341 12.98 19.72 0.53
C VAL A 341 13.28 21.01 -0.23
N ASP A 342 13.20 22.16 0.44
CA ASP A 342 13.59 23.46 -0.11
C ASP A 342 14.98 23.87 0.36
N ASP A 343 15.14 24.15 1.66
CA ASP A 343 16.33 24.80 2.20
C ASP A 343 17.17 23.85 3.08
N ILE A 344 16.53 23.16 4.03
CA ILE A 344 17.19 22.30 5.02
C ILE A 344 16.56 20.90 5.03
N LEU A 345 17.38 19.88 4.79
CA LEU A 345 17.05 18.48 5.03
C LEU A 345 17.71 18.05 6.34
N LEU A 346 16.89 17.71 7.33
CA LEU A 346 17.35 17.14 8.59
C LEU A 346 17.04 15.65 8.60
N ILE A 347 18.01 14.84 9.03
CA ILE A 347 17.89 13.38 9.14
C ILE A 347 18.24 12.98 10.56
N GLY A 348 17.27 12.36 11.24
CA GLY A 348 17.49 11.63 12.49
C GLY A 348 17.94 10.23 12.11
N SER A 349 19.21 9.92 12.34
CA SER A 349 19.88 8.69 11.92
C SER A 349 19.66 7.52 12.88
N GLY A 350 18.73 7.61 13.82
CA GLY A 350 18.50 6.61 14.87
C GLY A 350 19.02 7.07 16.22
N HIS A 351 18.69 6.32 17.28
CA HIS A 351 19.14 6.67 18.62
C HIS A 351 20.67 6.63 18.76
N GLU A 352 21.31 5.64 18.13
CA GLU A 352 22.76 5.43 18.09
C GLU A 352 23.43 6.04 16.85
N GLY A 353 22.66 6.62 15.93
CA GLY A 353 23.17 7.30 14.73
C GLY A 353 23.66 6.36 13.62
N LEU A 354 23.07 5.17 13.51
CA LEU A 354 23.52 4.12 12.58
C LEU A 354 22.84 4.16 11.19
N GLY A 355 21.79 4.96 11.03
CA GLY A 355 21.02 5.16 9.81
C GLY A 355 21.42 6.41 9.03
N GLY A 356 20.54 6.91 8.16
CA GLY A 356 20.77 8.14 7.39
C GLY A 356 21.82 8.04 6.28
N LYS A 357 22.13 6.82 5.81
CA LYS A 357 23.14 6.59 4.76
C LYS A 357 22.62 6.90 3.36
N GLY A 358 23.53 6.96 2.39
CA GLY A 358 23.21 7.11 0.96
C GLY A 358 23.37 8.52 0.41
N PHE A 359 23.66 9.50 1.25
CA PHE A 359 24.00 10.86 0.82
C PHE A 359 25.45 10.94 0.27
N PRO A 360 25.81 12.00 -0.49
CA PRO A 360 27.12 12.08 -1.14
C PRO A 360 28.32 12.10 -0.19
N GLU A 361 28.16 12.72 0.99
CA GLU A 361 29.21 12.85 1.99
C GLU A 361 28.80 12.19 3.30
N ASP A 362 29.78 11.62 4.02
CA ASP A 362 29.59 10.99 5.33
C ASP A 362 29.73 12.01 6.50
N PHE A 363 29.64 13.31 6.22
CA PHE A 363 29.73 14.36 7.24
C PHE A 363 28.36 14.65 7.87
N PRO A 364 28.29 14.99 9.18
CA PRO A 364 27.04 15.36 9.84
C PRO A 364 26.35 16.59 9.25
N VAL A 365 27.09 17.50 8.61
CA VAL A 365 26.55 18.67 7.93
C VAL A 365 27.22 18.80 6.57
N GLN A 366 26.43 18.90 5.51
CA GLN A 366 26.91 19.04 4.13
C GLN A 366 26.08 20.11 3.40
N PHE A 367 26.71 20.79 2.44
CA PHE A 367 26.07 21.72 1.54
C PHE A 367 26.14 21.16 0.12
N VAL A 368 25.00 20.75 -0.42
CA VAL A 368 24.91 20.15 -1.75
C VAL A 368 24.05 21.00 -2.68
N PHE A 369 24.24 20.84 -3.98
CA PHE A 369 23.37 21.48 -4.96
C PHE A 369 22.20 20.57 -5.31
N ASN A 370 20.96 20.99 -5.01
CA ASN A 370 19.76 20.29 -5.39
C ASN A 370 19.44 20.57 -6.87
N HIS A 371 19.85 19.64 -7.74
CA HIS A 371 19.63 19.73 -9.19
C HIS A 371 18.16 19.75 -9.61
N ILE A 372 17.23 19.27 -8.78
CA ILE A 372 15.79 19.25 -9.11
C ILE A 372 15.19 20.65 -8.92
N LYS A 373 15.58 21.35 -7.86
CA LYS A 373 15.07 22.70 -7.55
C LYS A 373 16.00 23.83 -7.97
N ASN A 374 17.19 23.52 -8.47
CA ASN A 374 18.25 24.47 -8.81
C ASN A 374 18.60 25.41 -7.64
N LYS A 375 18.78 24.85 -6.44
CA LYS A 375 19.08 25.59 -5.21
C LYS A 375 20.13 24.88 -4.36
N ALA A 376 20.85 25.64 -3.53
CA ALA A 376 21.68 25.05 -2.49
C ALA A 376 20.79 24.40 -1.41
N LEU A 377 21.19 23.23 -0.95
CA LEU A 377 20.50 22.45 0.08
C LEU A 377 21.49 22.13 1.20
N GLN A 378 21.14 22.51 2.42
CA GLN A 378 21.86 22.06 3.60
C GLN A 378 21.28 20.72 4.04
N ILE A 379 22.12 19.70 4.20
CA ILE A 379 21.72 18.41 4.77
C ILE A 379 22.42 18.26 6.11
N ILE A 380 21.65 17.94 7.14
CA ILE A 380 22.10 17.75 8.52
C ILE A 380 21.71 16.33 8.92
N ILE A 381 22.68 15.50 9.27
CA ILE A 381 22.50 14.11 9.68
C ILE A 381 23.04 13.97 11.11
N LEU A 382 22.15 13.73 12.06
CA LEU A 382 22.47 13.64 13.48
C LEU A 382 21.80 12.41 14.11
N PRO A 383 22.30 11.89 15.25
CA PRO A 383 21.52 10.99 16.09
C PRO A 383 20.14 11.59 16.38
N THR A 384 19.08 10.78 16.32
CA THR A 384 17.69 11.22 16.48
C THR A 384 17.45 12.07 17.74
N PRO A 385 18.07 11.77 18.91
CA PRO A 385 18.00 12.65 20.08
C PRO A 385 18.44 14.10 19.82
N GLU A 386 19.55 14.27 19.10
CA GLU A 386 20.15 15.55 18.72
C GLU A 386 19.37 16.20 17.58
N ALA A 387 19.00 15.42 16.56
CA ALA A 387 18.20 15.88 15.43
C ALA A 387 16.86 16.46 15.89
N CYS A 388 16.16 15.86 16.86
CA CYS A 388 14.90 16.44 17.36
C CYS A 388 15.10 17.79 18.07
N ARG A 389 16.20 17.96 18.82
CA ARG A 389 16.53 19.26 19.46
C ARG A 389 16.84 20.30 18.39
N GLU A 390 17.62 19.92 17.39
CA GLU A 390 17.99 20.77 16.27
C GLU A 390 16.77 21.16 15.43
N PHE A 391 15.85 20.24 15.19
CA PHE A 391 14.57 20.51 14.52
C PHE A 391 13.77 21.58 15.28
N ASN A 392 13.59 21.42 16.59
CA ASN A 392 12.84 22.40 17.39
C ASN A 392 13.49 23.78 17.31
N ARG A 393 14.82 23.87 17.46
CA ARG A 393 15.58 25.13 17.32
C ARG A 393 15.36 25.78 15.95
N LEU A 394 15.55 25.02 14.86
CA LEU A 394 15.37 25.53 13.50
C LEU A 394 13.94 25.99 13.23
N LYS A 395 12.95 25.31 13.81
CA LYS A 395 11.55 25.69 13.67
C LYS A 395 11.18 26.92 14.52
N GLU A 396 11.78 27.11 15.69
CA GLU A 396 11.69 28.35 16.48
C GLU A 396 12.29 29.53 15.72
N GLU A 397 13.35 29.30 14.94
CA GLU A 397 13.96 30.29 14.03
C GLU A 397 13.18 30.53 12.73
N GLY A 398 12.03 29.87 12.54
CA GLY A 398 11.20 30.04 11.35
C GLY A 398 11.78 29.42 10.08
N LYS A 399 12.69 28.44 10.18
CA LYS A 399 13.31 27.78 9.02
C LYS A 399 12.38 26.76 8.37
N ASN A 400 12.56 26.58 7.05
CA ASN A 400 11.88 25.55 6.26
C ASN A 400 12.70 24.24 6.30
N VAL A 401 12.33 23.37 7.24
CA VAL A 401 13.02 22.09 7.45
C VAL A 401 12.14 20.94 6.99
N LEU A 402 12.65 20.09 6.10
CA LEU A 402 12.13 18.73 5.91
C LEU A 402 12.89 17.82 6.87
N PHE A 403 12.19 17.16 7.79
CA PHE A 403 12.82 16.29 8.79
C PHE A 403 12.37 14.84 8.60
N ILE A 404 13.31 13.93 8.38
CA ILE A 404 13.06 12.48 8.35
C ILE A 404 13.65 11.87 9.61
N ILE A 405 12.84 11.12 10.36
CA ILE A 405 13.24 10.56 11.65
C ILE A 405 13.29 9.04 11.56
N HIS A 406 14.48 8.48 11.77
CA HIS A 406 14.66 7.07 12.09
C HIS A 406 14.44 6.86 13.60
N ASN A 407 13.38 6.14 13.95
CA ASN A 407 12.91 6.04 15.34
C ASN A 407 13.57 4.92 16.16
N THR A 408 14.41 4.09 15.55
CA THR A 408 15.11 2.96 16.19
C THR A 408 16.60 3.03 15.94
N CYS A 409 17.34 2.00 16.37
CA CYS A 409 18.79 1.87 16.19
C CYS A 409 19.55 2.97 16.92
#